data_AF-A0ABD2W6V0-F1
#
_entry.id   AF-A0ABD2W6V0-F1
#
_cell.length_a   1.000
_cell.length_b   1.000
_cell.length_c   1.000
_cell.angle_alpha   90.00
_cell.angle_beta   90.00
_cell.angle_gamma   90.00
#
_symmetry.space_group_name_H-M   'P 1'
#
loop_
_entity.id
_entity.type
_entity.pdbx_description
1 polymer ?
#
loop_
_entity_poly.entity_id
_entity_poly.type
_entity_poly.pdbx_seq_one_letter_code
_entity_poly.pdbx_strand_id
1 'polypeptide(L)'
;MWGDSTTNENGEEFERFLAESGLVVLNENRGEPTFQTVNGASFIDATFASPGIARKLNLWRVETWGQSDYRPIRMEFSFEDEVETPKRDARFCVKRGKWGKYTESLLESKNKIRATITEYADDVNKKADAINDGIVKACNDAIPTSTGKYKQQAWWTGCLRIAKKKTEMLRRRYVAIMTEGRSAQSIEQARRMYRIQRRR
;
A
#
# COMPACT_ATOMS: atom_id res chain seq x y z
N MET A 1 -14.86 5.97 -19.94
CA MET A 1 -13.82 5.23 -19.15
C MET A 1 -14.38 4.37 -18.00
N TRP A 2 -15.70 4.29 -17.77
CA TRP A 2 -16.29 3.67 -16.57
C TRP A 2 -17.48 2.71 -16.84
N GLY A 3 -17.64 2.22 -18.06
CA GLY A 3 -18.68 1.24 -18.41
C GLY A 3 -19.25 1.47 -19.80
N ASP A 4 -19.33 2.74 -20.22
CA ASP A 4 -19.84 3.09 -21.54
C ASP A 4 -18.86 2.71 -22.67
N SER A 5 -19.44 2.29 -23.80
CA SER A 5 -18.76 1.97 -25.06
C SER A 5 -18.36 3.23 -25.84
N THR A 6 -19.06 4.33 -25.60
CA THR A 6 -18.82 5.62 -26.24
C THR A 6 -18.38 6.67 -25.23
N THR A 7 -17.83 7.80 -25.70
CA THR A 7 -17.52 8.94 -24.83
C THR A 7 -17.93 10.22 -25.54
N ASN A 8 -18.71 11.07 -24.86
CA ASN A 8 -19.12 12.38 -25.31
C ASN A 8 -18.16 13.47 -24.77
N GLU A 9 -18.34 14.72 -25.18
CA GLU A 9 -17.50 15.86 -24.77
C GLU A 9 -17.35 15.97 -23.25
N ASN A 10 -18.46 15.87 -22.51
CA ASN A 10 -18.46 15.86 -21.05
C ASN A 10 -17.60 14.72 -20.48
N GLY A 11 -17.66 13.55 -21.10
CA GLY A 11 -16.84 12.41 -20.70
C GLY A 11 -15.36 12.60 -21.03
N GLU A 12 -15.01 13.36 -22.07
CA GLU A 12 -13.61 13.70 -22.36
C GLU A 12 -13.04 14.69 -21.35
N GLU A 13 -13.81 15.73 -21.03
CA GLU A 13 -13.44 16.72 -20.02
C GLU A 13 -13.29 16.08 -18.64
N PHE A 14 -14.21 15.21 -18.26
CA PHE A 14 -14.11 14.49 -17.00
C PHE A 14 -12.90 13.52 -16.99
N GLU A 15 -12.61 12.84 -18.09
CA GLU A 15 -11.40 12.01 -18.19
C GLU A 15 -10.11 12.82 -18.11
N ARG A 16 -10.10 14.04 -18.65
CA ARG A 16 -9.00 15.00 -18.51
C ARG A 16 -8.81 15.38 -17.05
N PHE A 17 -9.88 15.81 -16.38
CA PHE A 17 -9.89 16.16 -14.96
C PHE A 17 -9.31 15.04 -14.08
N LEU A 18 -9.75 13.79 -14.29
CA LEU A 18 -9.24 12.65 -13.52
C LEU A 18 -7.74 12.42 -13.75
N ALA A 19 -7.30 12.54 -14.99
CA ALA A 19 -5.91 12.31 -15.35
C ALA A 19 -4.98 13.38 -14.75
N GLU A 20 -5.36 14.66 -14.85
CA GLU A 20 -4.65 15.80 -14.26
C GLU A 20 -4.62 15.72 -12.74
N SER A 21 -5.74 15.35 -12.11
CA SER A 21 -5.87 15.24 -10.65
C SER A 21 -5.18 14.00 -10.06
N GLY A 22 -4.60 13.12 -10.88
CA GLY A 22 -3.97 11.89 -10.38
C GLY A 22 -4.96 10.82 -9.93
N LEU A 23 -6.25 10.98 -10.22
CA LEU A 23 -7.32 10.07 -9.80
C LEU A 23 -7.44 8.90 -10.77
N VAL A 24 -7.94 7.78 -10.26
CA VAL A 24 -8.19 6.57 -11.03
C VAL A 24 -9.65 6.18 -10.90
N VAL A 25 -10.27 5.80 -12.02
CA VAL A 25 -11.63 5.24 -12.02
C VAL A 25 -11.60 3.85 -11.37
N LEU A 26 -12.61 3.56 -10.56
CA LEU A 26 -12.77 2.30 -9.83
C LEU A 26 -13.80 1.37 -10.46
N ASN A 27 -14.64 1.86 -11.38
CA ASN A 27 -15.64 1.04 -12.07
C ASN A 27 -14.99 -0.18 -12.73
N GLU A 28 -15.46 -1.37 -12.35
CA GLU A 28 -15.19 -2.62 -13.04
C GLU A 28 -16.27 -2.82 -14.12
N ASN A 29 -15.86 -2.95 -15.37
CA ASN A 29 -16.81 -3.19 -16.45
C ASN A 29 -17.19 -4.69 -16.49
N ARG A 30 -18.14 -5.09 -15.63
CA ARG A 30 -18.72 -6.44 -15.61
C ARG A 30 -20.02 -6.55 -16.42
N GLY A 31 -20.41 -5.51 -17.15
CA GLY A 31 -21.58 -5.52 -18.05
C GLY A 31 -22.89 -5.04 -17.43
N GLU A 32 -22.94 -4.75 -16.13
CA GLU A 32 -24.16 -4.24 -15.48
C GLU A 32 -24.26 -2.70 -15.59
N PRO A 33 -25.34 -2.15 -16.18
CA PRO A 33 -25.54 -0.69 -16.28
C PRO A 33 -25.83 -0.08 -14.92
N THR A 34 -25.43 1.17 -14.70
CA THR A 34 -25.71 1.88 -13.43
C THR A 34 -27.09 2.56 -13.45
N PHE A 35 -27.64 2.76 -14.64
CA PHE A 35 -28.98 3.28 -14.86
C PHE A 35 -29.71 2.43 -15.90
N GLN A 36 -30.94 2.01 -15.60
CA GLN A 36 -31.76 1.21 -16.50
C GLN A 36 -33.23 1.58 -16.39
N THR A 37 -33.85 1.78 -17.55
CA THR A 37 -35.29 2.01 -17.72
C THR A 37 -35.85 1.03 -18.75
N VAL A 38 -37.16 1.07 -18.98
CA VAL A 38 -37.81 0.38 -20.10
C VAL A 38 -37.28 0.82 -21.48
N ASN A 39 -36.72 2.03 -21.58
CA ASN A 39 -36.26 2.62 -22.83
C ASN A 39 -34.77 2.35 -23.12
N GLY A 40 -34.03 1.78 -22.16
CA GLY A 40 -32.61 1.47 -22.35
C GLY A 40 -31.80 1.50 -21.07
N ALA A 41 -30.50 1.30 -21.23
CA ALA A 41 -29.53 1.18 -20.15
C ALA A 41 -28.29 2.06 -20.42
N SER A 42 -27.72 2.65 -19.37
CA SER A 42 -26.53 3.49 -19.47
C SER A 42 -25.61 3.35 -18.26
N PHE A 43 -24.37 3.83 -18.43
CA PHE A 43 -23.29 3.75 -17.45
C PHE A 43 -22.87 5.17 -17.06
N ILE A 44 -23.77 5.90 -16.41
CA ILE A 44 -23.59 7.33 -16.11
C ILE A 44 -22.93 7.59 -14.75
N ASP A 45 -22.91 6.60 -13.86
CA ASP A 45 -22.32 6.74 -12.53
C ASP A 45 -20.85 6.32 -12.53
N ALA A 46 -19.97 7.26 -12.19
CA ALA A 46 -18.54 7.04 -12.13
C ALA A 46 -18.03 7.08 -10.68
N THR A 47 -17.32 6.02 -10.29
CA THR A 47 -16.55 5.97 -9.04
C THR A 47 -15.08 6.20 -9.36
N PHE A 48 -14.42 7.10 -8.63
CA PHE A 48 -12.99 7.36 -8.77
C PHE A 48 -12.38 7.69 -7.42
N ALA A 49 -11.08 7.43 -7.28
CA ALA A 49 -10.36 7.72 -6.04
C ALA A 49 -8.88 7.99 -6.29
N SER A 50 -8.18 8.43 -5.26
CA SER A 50 -6.73 8.48 -5.28
C SER A 50 -6.15 7.07 -5.42
N PRO A 51 -4.95 6.90 -6.00
CA PRO A 51 -4.32 5.59 -6.13
C PRO A 51 -4.13 4.88 -4.78
N GLY A 52 -4.07 5.62 -3.67
CA GLY A 52 -4.00 5.07 -2.31
C GLY A 52 -5.26 4.31 -1.93
N ILE A 53 -6.42 4.94 -2.10
CA ILE A 53 -7.74 4.34 -1.82
C ILE A 53 -8.06 3.24 -2.83
N ALA A 54 -7.71 3.45 -4.10
CA ALA A 54 -7.93 2.46 -5.16
C ALA A 54 -7.27 1.10 -4.85
N ARG A 55 -6.12 1.08 -4.18
CA ARG A 55 -5.44 -0.16 -3.76
C ARG A 55 -6.13 -0.89 -2.62
N LYS A 56 -6.98 -0.20 -1.88
CA LYS A 56 -7.74 -0.77 -0.75
C LYS A 56 -9.07 -1.36 -1.21
N LEU A 57 -9.49 -1.09 -2.44
CA LEU A 57 -10.74 -1.61 -3.00
C LEU A 57 -10.59 -3.12 -3.29
N ASN A 58 -11.41 -3.93 -2.63
CA ASN A 58 -11.47 -5.38 -2.85
C ASN A 58 -12.56 -5.76 -3.85
N LEU A 59 -13.66 -5.02 -3.82
CA LEU A 59 -14.83 -5.30 -4.63
C LEU A 59 -15.45 -3.99 -5.09
N TRP A 60 -15.78 -3.93 -6.37
CA TRP A 60 -16.68 -2.95 -6.94
C TRP A 60 -17.68 -3.68 -7.82
N ARG A 61 -18.98 -3.48 -7.57
CA ARG A 61 -20.05 -4.06 -8.39
C ARG A 61 -21.29 -3.20 -8.37
N VAL A 62 -22.02 -3.25 -9.48
CA VAL A 62 -23.40 -2.73 -9.55
C VAL A 62 -24.33 -3.80 -9.01
N GLU A 63 -25.21 -3.42 -8.10
CA GLU A 63 -26.24 -4.28 -7.56
C GLU A 63 -27.54 -4.17 -8.36
N THR A 64 -28.26 -5.28 -8.48
CA THR A 64 -29.52 -5.34 -9.24
C THR A 64 -30.75 -5.28 -8.33
N TRP A 65 -30.55 -5.14 -7.01
CA TRP A 65 -31.66 -4.96 -6.07
C TRP A 65 -32.06 -3.48 -6.02
N GLY A 66 -33.36 -3.23 -5.92
CA GLY A 66 -33.96 -1.90 -5.92
C GLY A 66 -35.11 -1.79 -6.92
N GLN A 67 -35.94 -0.77 -6.76
CA GLN A 67 -37.03 -0.42 -7.67
C GLN A 67 -36.81 0.92 -8.39
N SER A 68 -35.64 1.54 -8.17
CA SER A 68 -35.24 2.76 -8.86
C SER A 68 -34.64 2.41 -10.21
N ASP A 69 -34.76 3.33 -11.17
CA ASP A 69 -34.03 3.25 -12.44
C ASP A 69 -32.51 3.35 -12.23
N TYR A 70 -32.07 3.93 -11.11
CA TYR A 70 -30.67 3.89 -10.68
C TYR A 70 -30.37 2.64 -9.88
N ARG A 71 -29.26 1.99 -10.23
CA ARG A 71 -28.78 0.78 -9.56
C ARG A 71 -27.72 1.10 -8.51
N PRO A 72 -27.82 0.55 -7.29
CA PRO A 72 -26.82 0.81 -6.25
C PRO A 72 -25.43 0.30 -6.63
N ILE A 73 -24.39 1.03 -6.24
CA ILE A 73 -22.99 0.59 -6.38
C ILE A 73 -22.49 0.11 -5.02
N ARG A 74 -22.08 -1.16 -4.94
CA ARG A 74 -21.47 -1.74 -3.75
C ARG A 74 -19.95 -1.74 -3.89
N MET A 75 -19.30 -1.19 -2.88
CA MET A 75 -17.85 -1.15 -2.75
C MET A 75 -17.42 -1.75 -1.42
N GLU A 76 -16.40 -2.59 -1.45
CA GLU A 76 -15.75 -3.09 -0.24
C GLU A 76 -14.30 -2.64 -0.22
N PHE A 77 -13.88 -2.10 0.91
CA PHE A 77 -12.51 -1.65 1.11
C PHE A 77 -11.86 -2.41 2.26
N SER A 78 -10.65 -2.92 2.03
CA SER A 78 -9.74 -3.33 3.09
C SER A 78 -8.96 -2.13 3.59
N PHE A 79 -9.46 -1.52 4.65
CA PHE A 79 -8.65 -0.71 5.55
C PHE A 79 -8.10 -1.65 6.64
N GLU A 80 -7.33 -2.67 6.24
CA GLU A 80 -6.39 -3.22 7.22
C GLU A 80 -5.51 -2.04 7.63
N ASP A 81 -5.48 -1.75 8.94
CA ASP A 81 -4.61 -0.76 9.54
C ASP A 81 -3.28 -0.89 8.84
N GLU A 82 -2.90 0.19 8.16
CA GLU A 82 -1.73 0.34 7.33
C GLU A 82 -0.67 -0.61 7.85
N VAL A 83 -0.57 -1.82 7.24
CA VAL A 83 0.14 -2.96 7.86
C VAL A 83 1.40 -2.36 8.41
N GLU A 84 1.47 -2.21 9.74
CA GLU A 84 2.66 -1.68 10.39
C GLU A 84 3.69 -2.63 9.85
N THR A 85 4.51 -2.17 8.90
CA THR A 85 5.33 -3.08 8.12
C THR A 85 6.12 -3.81 9.18
N PRO A 86 5.85 -5.11 9.50
CA PRO A 86 6.11 -5.66 10.81
C PRO A 86 7.49 -5.20 11.25
N LYS A 87 7.59 -4.22 12.15
CA LYS A 87 8.90 -3.61 12.41
C LYS A 87 9.72 -4.77 12.91
N ARG A 88 10.73 -5.22 12.14
CA ARG A 88 11.55 -6.34 12.58
C ARG A 88 12.10 -5.91 13.91
N ASP A 89 11.86 -6.70 14.95
CA ASP A 89 12.43 -6.45 16.26
C ASP A 89 13.91 -6.12 16.07
N ALA A 90 14.30 -4.97 16.59
CA ALA A 90 15.63 -4.44 16.39
C ALA A 90 16.63 -5.46 16.94
N ARG A 91 17.50 -6.00 16.08
CA ARG A 91 18.46 -7.03 16.49
C ARG A 91 19.80 -6.40 16.79
N PHE A 92 20.44 -6.84 17.86
CA PHE A 92 21.83 -6.46 18.16
C PHE A 92 22.77 -6.86 17.02
N CYS A 93 23.47 -5.88 16.47
CA CYS A 93 24.49 -6.12 15.45
C CYS A 93 25.81 -6.48 16.13
N VAL A 94 25.93 -7.75 16.54
CA VAL A 94 27.09 -8.30 17.28
C VAL A 94 28.43 -7.97 16.60
N LYS A 95 28.48 -7.96 15.25
CA LYS A 95 29.68 -7.59 14.47
C LYS A 95 30.14 -6.14 14.68
N ARG A 96 29.24 -5.26 15.13
CA ARG A 96 29.50 -3.83 15.41
C ARG A 96 29.55 -3.52 16.89
N GLY A 97 29.56 -4.54 17.76
CA GLY A 97 29.58 -4.37 19.21
C GLY A 97 30.89 -3.76 19.70
N LYS A 98 30.80 -2.82 20.64
CA LYS A 98 31.96 -2.27 21.36
C LYS A 98 32.21 -3.11 22.63
N TRP A 99 32.92 -4.22 22.47
CA TRP A 99 33.09 -5.22 23.53
C TRP A 99 33.75 -4.70 24.82
N GLY A 100 34.64 -3.70 24.74
CA GLY A 100 35.20 -3.06 25.93
C GLY A 100 34.11 -2.39 26.80
N LYS A 101 33.22 -1.62 26.16
CA LYS A 101 32.08 -0.97 26.83
C LYS A 101 31.07 -1.99 27.36
N TYR A 102 30.87 -3.10 26.65
CA TYR A 102 30.02 -4.20 27.12
C TYR A 102 30.55 -4.77 28.44
N THR A 103 31.84 -5.09 28.49
CA THR A 103 32.50 -5.64 29.69
C THR A 103 32.42 -4.68 30.86
N GLU A 104 32.63 -3.38 30.63
CA GLU A 104 32.50 -2.32 31.65
C GLU A 104 31.07 -2.25 32.21
N SER A 105 30.04 -2.14 31.36
CA SER A 105 28.63 -2.08 31.79
C SER A 105 28.19 -3.35 32.54
N LEU A 106 28.71 -4.51 32.16
CA LEU A 106 28.45 -5.77 32.85
C LEU A 106 29.13 -5.83 34.22
N LEU A 107 30.37 -5.33 34.33
CA LEU A 107 31.12 -5.23 35.59
C LEU A 107 30.43 -4.27 36.57
N GLU A 108 29.94 -3.13 36.11
CA GLU A 108 29.14 -2.21 36.92
C GLU A 108 27.88 -2.87 37.47
N SER A 109 27.24 -3.72 36.66
CA SER A 109 26.00 -4.41 37.03
C SER A 109 26.23 -5.64 37.94
N LYS A 110 27.47 -6.14 38.03
CA LYS A 110 27.85 -7.37 38.76
C LYS A 110 27.39 -7.38 40.21
N ASN A 111 27.61 -6.28 40.94
CA ASN A 111 27.28 -6.20 42.37
C ASN A 111 25.76 -6.26 42.59
N LYS A 112 24.99 -5.60 41.72
CA LYS A 112 23.52 -5.63 41.74
C LYS A 112 22.99 -7.03 41.47
N ILE A 113 23.52 -7.70 40.44
CA ILE A 113 23.16 -9.08 40.10
C ILE A 113 23.45 -10.02 41.27
N ARG A 114 24.64 -9.90 41.88
CA ARG A 114 25.05 -10.72 43.02
C ARG A 114 24.14 -10.51 44.24
N ALA A 115 23.76 -9.26 44.52
CA ALA A 115 22.83 -8.94 45.60
C ALA A 115 21.48 -9.63 45.39
N THR A 116 20.89 -9.50 44.19
CA THR A 116 19.61 -10.15 43.85
C THR A 116 19.69 -11.68 43.92
N ILE A 117 20.78 -12.27 43.45
CA ILE A 117 20.97 -13.74 43.56
C ILE A 117 21.03 -14.21 45.02
N THR A 118 21.62 -13.39 45.91
CA THR A 118 21.76 -13.73 47.32
C THR A 118 20.44 -13.53 48.08
N GLU A 119 19.69 -12.47 47.76
CA GLU A 119 18.38 -12.16 48.35
C GLU A 119 17.32 -13.19 47.97
N TYR A 120 17.32 -13.63 46.71
CA TYR A 120 16.36 -14.62 46.18
C TYR A 120 17.03 -15.99 46.00
N ALA A 121 17.62 -16.52 47.07
CA ALA A 121 18.40 -17.75 47.02
C ALA A 121 17.59 -18.99 46.58
N ASP A 122 16.28 -19.03 46.81
CA ASP A 122 15.43 -20.18 46.46
C ASP A 122 14.63 -19.98 45.15
N ASP A 123 14.60 -18.76 44.59
CA ASP A 123 13.86 -18.45 43.37
C ASP A 123 14.80 -18.42 42.15
N VAL A 124 14.80 -19.52 41.41
CA VAL A 124 15.62 -19.68 40.19
C VAL A 124 15.22 -18.69 39.10
N ASN A 125 13.95 -18.33 38.98
CA ASN A 125 13.47 -17.41 37.95
C ASN A 125 14.00 -16.00 38.22
N LYS A 126 13.95 -15.55 39.48
CA LYS A 126 14.49 -14.23 39.87
C LYS A 126 15.99 -14.12 39.63
N LYS A 127 16.74 -15.20 39.83
CA LYS A 127 18.17 -15.25 39.49
C LYS A 127 18.40 -15.14 38.00
N ALA A 128 17.62 -15.87 37.20
CA ALA A 128 17.71 -15.84 35.75
C ALA A 128 17.38 -14.45 35.20
N ASP A 129 16.32 -13.81 35.71
CA ASP A 129 15.92 -12.45 35.36
C ASP A 129 17.03 -11.44 35.67
N ALA A 130 17.63 -11.51 36.86
CA ALA A 130 18.71 -10.59 37.25
C ALA A 130 19.93 -10.71 36.32
N ILE A 131 20.31 -11.93 35.93
CA ILE A 131 21.40 -12.18 34.99
C ILE A 131 21.02 -11.66 33.59
N ASN A 132 19.82 -11.98 33.13
CA ASN A 132 19.32 -11.58 31.81
C ASN A 132 19.25 -10.06 31.68
N ASP A 133 18.72 -9.36 32.69
CA ASP A 133 18.65 -7.90 32.73
C ASP A 133 20.03 -7.26 32.66
N GLY A 134 21.01 -7.84 33.37
CA GLY A 134 22.41 -7.41 33.30
C GLY A 134 23.00 -7.55 31.89
N ILE A 135 22.75 -8.69 31.23
CA ILE A 135 23.21 -8.95 29.86
C ILE A 135 22.52 -8.01 28.87
N VAL A 136 21.21 -7.82 28.97
CA VAL A 136 20.42 -6.97 28.08
C VAL A 136 20.85 -5.50 28.23
N LYS A 137 21.06 -5.03 29.46
CA LYS A 137 21.59 -3.68 29.73
C LYS A 137 22.94 -3.48 29.06
N ALA A 138 23.89 -4.39 29.30
CA ALA A 138 25.22 -4.32 28.69
C ALA A 138 25.15 -4.36 27.14
N CYS A 139 24.25 -5.17 26.57
CA CYS A 139 23.99 -5.20 25.13
C CYS A 139 23.47 -3.85 24.61
N ASN A 140 22.49 -3.24 25.28
CA ASN A 140 21.93 -1.94 24.89
C ASN A 140 22.98 -0.82 24.93
N ASP A 141 23.88 -0.85 25.91
CA ASP A 141 24.92 0.18 26.06
C ASP A 141 26.01 0.08 25.00
N ALA A 142 26.34 -1.14 24.55
CA ALA A 142 27.55 -1.43 23.81
C ALA A 142 27.34 -1.92 22.37
N ILE A 143 26.17 -2.50 22.05
CA ILE A 143 25.91 -3.13 20.76
C ILE A 143 24.81 -2.36 20.02
N PRO A 144 25.12 -1.74 18.87
CA PRO A 144 24.10 -1.04 18.09
C PRO A 144 23.09 -2.03 17.51
N THR A 145 21.82 -1.64 17.49
CA THR A 145 20.75 -2.43 16.88
C THR A 145 20.59 -2.12 15.39
N SER A 146 20.23 -3.12 14.59
CA SER A 146 19.86 -2.94 13.19
C SER A 146 18.39 -3.27 12.97
N THR A 147 17.67 -2.34 12.34
CA THR A 147 16.39 -2.60 11.69
C THR A 147 16.69 -2.98 10.24
N GLY A 148 16.52 -4.26 9.91
CA GLY A 148 16.75 -4.72 8.54
C GLY A 148 15.74 -4.10 7.57
N LYS A 149 16.16 -3.76 6.35
CA LYS A 149 15.22 -3.42 5.27
C LYS A 149 14.40 -4.66 4.89
N TYR A 150 13.14 -4.44 4.55
CA TYR A 150 12.30 -5.46 3.94
C TYR A 150 12.96 -6.01 2.67
N LYS A 151 13.15 -7.33 2.60
CA LYS A 151 13.32 -7.98 1.29
C LYS A 151 12.01 -7.80 0.53
N GLN A 152 12.09 -7.45 -0.76
CA GLN A 152 10.90 -7.39 -1.62
C GLN A 152 10.15 -8.71 -1.50
N GLN A 153 8.84 -8.63 -1.28
CA GLN A 153 8.01 -9.83 -1.14
C GLN A 153 8.02 -10.61 -2.45
N ALA A 154 8.17 -11.94 -2.37
CA ALA A 154 8.42 -12.81 -3.52
C ALA A 154 7.32 -12.77 -4.60
N TRP A 155 6.09 -12.41 -4.22
CA TRP A 155 4.96 -12.28 -5.15
C TRP A 155 4.98 -10.97 -5.95
N TRP A 156 5.81 -9.98 -5.60
CA TRP A 156 6.02 -8.78 -6.41
C TRP A 156 7.04 -9.04 -7.52
N THR A 157 6.59 -9.76 -8.55
CA THR A 157 7.44 -10.24 -9.64
C THR A 157 7.91 -9.12 -10.57
N GLY A 158 8.98 -9.40 -11.33
CA GLY A 158 9.51 -8.45 -12.33
C GLY A 158 8.47 -8.01 -13.35
N CYS A 159 7.57 -8.90 -13.76
CA CYS A 159 6.50 -8.59 -14.71
C CYS A 159 5.46 -7.61 -14.14
N LEU A 160 5.06 -7.75 -12.86
CA LEU A 160 4.17 -6.78 -12.20
C LEU A 160 4.81 -5.39 -12.12
N ARG A 161 6.11 -5.32 -11.83
CA ARG A 161 6.86 -4.05 -11.85
C ARG A 161 6.91 -3.42 -13.24
N ILE A 162 7.10 -4.23 -14.29
CA ILE A 162 7.10 -3.77 -15.69
C ILE A 162 5.71 -3.25 -16.07
N ALA A 163 4.64 -3.99 -15.75
CA ALA A 163 3.26 -3.60 -16.01
C ALA A 163 2.93 -2.26 -15.33
N LYS A 164 3.25 -2.12 -14.03
CA LYS A 164 3.06 -0.86 -13.29
C LYS A 164 3.78 0.32 -13.93
N LYS A 165 5.07 0.15 -14.27
CA LYS A 165 5.86 1.21 -14.93
C LYS A 165 5.28 1.60 -16.28
N LYS A 166 4.81 0.62 -17.06
CA LYS A 166 4.21 0.84 -18.38
C LYS A 166 2.88 1.59 -18.28
N THR A 167 2.02 1.23 -17.33
CA THR A 167 0.75 1.94 -17.08
C THR A 167 1.00 3.40 -16.69
N GLU A 168 1.95 3.65 -15.77
CA GLU A 168 2.29 5.01 -15.34
C GLU A 168 2.92 5.85 -16.46
N MET A 169 3.79 5.26 -17.28
CA MET A 169 4.36 5.93 -18.45
C MET A 169 3.28 6.36 -19.44
N LEU A 170 2.33 5.47 -19.76
CA LEU A 170 1.24 5.78 -20.69
C LEU A 170 0.30 6.84 -20.12
N ARG A 171 0.04 6.83 -18.80
CA ARG A 171 -0.73 7.87 -18.11
C ARG A 171 -0.08 9.24 -18.26
N ARG A 172 1.22 9.35 -17.96
CA ARG A 172 1.98 10.60 -18.08
C ARG A 172 2.01 11.11 -19.51
N ARG A 173 2.21 10.22 -20.49
CA ARG A 173 2.19 10.56 -21.91
C ARG A 173 0.82 11.10 -22.34
N TYR A 174 -0.26 10.47 -21.90
CA TYR A 174 -1.62 10.95 -22.17
C TYR A 174 -1.84 12.35 -21.59
N VAL A 175 -1.50 12.57 -20.32
CA VAL A 175 -1.62 13.90 -19.67
C VAL A 175 -0.78 14.95 -20.40
N ALA A 176 0.49 14.67 -20.71
CA ALA A 176 1.35 15.61 -21.40
C ALA A 176 0.81 16.02 -22.79
N ILE A 177 0.37 15.05 -23.59
CA ILE A 177 -0.21 15.30 -24.92
C ILE A 177 -1.50 16.13 -24.82
N MET A 178 -2.30 15.91 -23.77
CA MET A 178 -3.50 16.67 -23.48
C MET A 178 -3.20 18.12 -23.09
N THR A 179 -2.20 18.34 -22.25
CA THR A 179 -1.80 19.68 -21.79
C THR A 179 -1.08 20.49 -22.87
N GLU A 180 -0.36 19.82 -23.78
CA GLU A 180 0.39 20.47 -24.87
C GLU A 180 -0.49 20.90 -26.06
N GLY A 181 -1.81 20.65 -26.01
CA GLY A 181 -2.73 21.06 -27.07
C GLY A 181 -2.46 20.40 -28.43
N ARG A 182 -1.99 19.15 -28.44
CA ARG A 182 -1.72 18.40 -29.68
C ARG A 182 -3.02 18.01 -30.41
N SER A 183 -2.89 17.56 -31.67
CA SER A 183 -4.04 17.19 -32.51
C SER A 183 -4.96 16.16 -31.84
N ALA A 184 -6.26 16.24 -32.12
CA ALA A 184 -7.27 15.31 -31.60
C ALA A 184 -6.93 13.83 -31.86
N GLN A 185 -6.34 13.52 -33.03
CA GLN A 185 -5.85 12.18 -33.35
C GLN A 185 -4.75 11.70 -32.39
N SER A 186 -3.81 12.58 -32.00
CA SER A 186 -2.71 12.25 -31.10
C SER A 186 -3.22 11.98 -29.68
N ILE A 187 -4.19 12.79 -29.24
CA ILE A 187 -4.87 12.63 -27.96
C ILE A 187 -5.59 11.27 -27.91
N GLU A 188 -6.39 10.96 -28.92
CA GLU A 188 -7.18 9.73 -28.94
C GLU A 188 -6.29 8.48 -29.02
N GLN A 189 -5.19 8.53 -29.76
CA GLN A 189 -4.19 7.45 -29.78
C GLN A 189 -3.57 7.22 -28.39
N ALA A 190 -3.14 8.29 -27.71
CA ALA A 190 -2.55 8.17 -26.37
C ALA A 190 -3.56 7.65 -25.33
N ARG A 191 -4.80 8.15 -25.42
CA ARG A 191 -5.94 7.71 -24.60
C ARG A 191 -6.24 6.23 -24.79
N ARG A 192 -6.32 5.76 -26.04
CA ARG A 192 -6.56 4.35 -26.39
C ARG A 192 -5.47 3.44 -25.82
N MET A 193 -4.21 3.84 -25.94
CA MET A 193 -3.06 3.07 -25.41
C MET A 193 -3.12 2.95 -23.88
N TYR A 194 -3.41 4.04 -23.18
CA TYR A 194 -3.60 4.03 -21.73
C TYR A 194 -4.79 3.15 -21.31
N ARG A 195 -5.94 3.27 -22.00
CA ARG A 195 -7.15 2.46 -21.74
C ARG A 195 -6.87 0.96 -21.86
N ILE A 196 -6.18 0.53 -22.92
CA ILE A 196 -5.86 -0.89 -23.14
C ILE A 196 -4.96 -1.43 -22.03
N GLN A 197 -3.90 -0.70 -21.68
CA GLN A 197 -2.94 -1.17 -20.67
C GLN A 197 -3.55 -1.22 -19.27
N ARG A 198 -4.52 -0.36 -18.96
CA ARG A 198 -5.25 -0.38 -17.68
C ARG A 198 -6.25 -1.52 -17.56
N ARG A 199 -6.78 -2.04 -18.68
CA ARG A 199 -7.73 -3.17 -18.71
C ARG A 199 -7.05 -4.56 -18.58
N ARG A 200 -5.71 -4.63 -18.66
CA ARG A 200 -4.92 -5.85 -18.53
C ARG A 200 -4.31 -5.95 -17.13
#